data_AF-A0A2T6II14-F1
#
_entry.id   AF-A0A2T6II14-F1
#
_cell.length_a   1.000
_cell.length_b   1.000
_cell.length_c   1.000
_cell.angle_alpha   90.00
_cell.angle_beta   90.00
_cell.angle_gamma   90.00
#
_symmetry.space_group_name_H-M   'P 1'
#
loop_
_entity.id
_entity.type
_entity.pdbx_description
1 polymer ?
#
loop_
_entity_poly.entity_id
_entity_poly.type
_entity_poly.pdbx_seq_one_letter_code
_entity_poly.pdbx_strand_id
1 'polypeptide(L)'
;LHVDRIRQDYFKKLESTNSLDRQLGTATYLIDVLALRVGGEKDTDEEADTVGCCSLRVEHLTFDTEKQEVTFDFLGKDSIRYFNTVKVHPQVFKNVVGFCKGKKPEDDVFDKINSAALNNHLRQFMPGLSAKVFRTYNASITLQNELFKLDEALALRAQKAGKGVKKAKEEVKAETKAESSSGEDEPLVALKEESRVKAEKDESDRRREEELKKISCDVSNVGELVQFYNDANR
;
A
#
# COMPACT_ATOMS: atom_id res chain seq x y z
N LEU A 1 18.47 -5.99 -2.39
CA LEU A 1 17.69 -7.06 -3.06
C LEU A 1 17.69 -6.84 -4.57
N HIS A 2 17.36 -7.86 -5.39
CA HIS A 2 17.28 -7.68 -6.85
C HIS A 2 16.21 -6.64 -7.25
N VAL A 3 15.17 -6.47 -6.43
CA VAL A 3 14.12 -5.45 -6.65
C VAL A 3 14.67 -4.03 -6.62
N ASP A 4 15.62 -3.71 -5.72
CA ASP A 4 16.17 -2.36 -5.61
C ASP A 4 16.92 -1.95 -6.88
N ARG A 5 17.63 -2.90 -7.50
CA ARG A 5 18.32 -2.67 -8.78
C ARG A 5 17.32 -2.39 -9.91
N ILE A 6 16.19 -3.09 -9.92
CA ILE A 6 15.13 -2.87 -10.92
C ILE A 6 14.47 -1.50 -10.69
N ARG A 7 14.23 -1.13 -9.43
CA ARG A 7 13.69 0.18 -9.05
C ARG A 7 14.61 1.31 -9.50
N GLN A 8 15.91 1.19 -9.22
CA GLN A 8 16.92 2.14 -9.70
C GLN A 8 16.93 2.24 -11.23
N ASP A 9 16.83 1.11 -11.94
CA ASP A 9 16.80 1.11 -13.41
C ASP A 9 15.57 1.80 -13.97
N TYR A 10 14.37 1.46 -13.50
CA TYR A 10 13.17 2.11 -14.05
C TYR A 10 13.15 3.60 -13.73
N PHE A 11 13.62 4.03 -12.55
CA PHE A 11 13.71 5.45 -12.21
C PHE A 11 14.67 6.19 -13.15
N LYS A 12 15.81 5.59 -13.48
CA LYS A 12 16.73 6.13 -14.49
C LYS A 12 16.08 6.19 -15.88
N LYS A 13 15.32 5.14 -16.26
CA LYS A 13 14.63 5.09 -17.56
C LYS A 13 13.50 6.09 -17.70
N LEU A 14 12.82 6.47 -16.60
CA LEU A 14 11.77 7.49 -16.61
C LEU A 14 12.24 8.84 -17.19
N GLU A 15 13.53 9.15 -17.04
CA GLU A 15 14.17 10.38 -17.49
C GLU A 15 14.91 10.23 -18.83
N SER A 16 14.86 9.05 -19.46
CA SER A 16 15.57 8.78 -20.71
C SER A 16 15.09 9.65 -21.87
N THR A 17 16.00 10.07 -22.75
CA THR A 17 15.64 10.71 -24.01
C THR A 17 15.02 9.72 -25.00
N ASN A 18 15.37 8.43 -24.87
CA ASN A 18 14.82 7.36 -25.70
C ASN A 18 13.38 7.03 -25.27
N SER A 19 12.45 7.08 -26.23
CA SER A 19 11.03 6.84 -25.96
C SER A 19 10.73 5.40 -25.52
N LEU A 20 11.42 4.41 -26.08
CA LEU A 20 11.26 3.00 -25.70
C LEU A 20 11.67 2.80 -24.25
N ASP A 21 12.81 3.38 -23.84
CA ASP A 21 13.26 3.33 -22.45
C ASP A 21 12.27 4.00 -21.50
N ARG A 22 11.77 5.20 -21.84
CA ARG A 22 10.76 5.87 -20.99
C ARG A 22 9.51 5.04 -20.84
N GLN A 23 9.02 4.43 -21.92
CA GLN A 23 7.85 3.56 -21.87
C GLN A 23 8.12 2.30 -21.03
N LEU A 24 9.28 1.64 -21.20
CA LEU A 24 9.70 0.51 -20.36
C LEU A 24 9.75 0.90 -18.87
N GLY A 25 10.41 2.01 -18.54
CA GLY A 25 10.52 2.48 -17.16
C GLY A 25 9.17 2.84 -16.56
N THR A 26 8.32 3.52 -17.34
CA THR A 26 6.97 3.92 -16.90
C THR A 26 6.06 2.70 -16.69
N ALA A 27 6.02 1.74 -17.62
CA ALA A 27 5.23 0.53 -17.48
C ALA A 27 5.72 -0.35 -16.32
N THR A 28 7.04 -0.48 -16.14
CA THR A 28 7.62 -1.24 -15.01
C THR A 28 7.25 -0.60 -13.67
N TYR A 29 7.31 0.74 -13.57
CA TYR A 29 6.85 1.46 -12.38
C TYR A 29 5.37 1.17 -12.08
N LEU A 30 4.48 1.25 -13.07
CA LEU A 30 3.05 1.01 -12.85
C LEU A 30 2.77 -0.43 -12.41
N ILE A 31 3.50 -1.41 -12.92
CA ILE A 31 3.40 -2.81 -12.48
C ILE A 31 3.87 -2.98 -11.03
N ASP A 32 5.01 -2.38 -10.66
CA ASP A 32 5.56 -2.47 -9.29
C ASP A 32 4.65 -1.77 -8.27
N VAL A 33 4.25 -0.52 -8.55
CA VAL A 33 3.57 0.37 -7.60
C VAL A 33 2.06 0.18 -7.56
N LEU A 34 1.41 -0.09 -8.70
CA LEU A 34 -0.05 -0.27 -8.77
C LEU A 34 -0.46 -1.73 -8.88
N ALA A 35 0.50 -2.67 -8.81
CA ALA A 35 0.28 -4.11 -8.91
C ALA A 35 -0.48 -4.55 -10.19
N LEU A 36 -0.40 -3.74 -11.26
CA LEU A 36 -1.08 -4.01 -12.52
C LEU A 36 -0.55 -5.30 -13.15
N ARG A 37 -1.43 -6.05 -13.80
CA ARG A 37 -1.01 -7.18 -14.66
C ARG A 37 -0.37 -6.61 -15.92
N VAL A 38 0.63 -7.32 -16.47
CA VAL A 38 1.34 -6.87 -17.67
C VAL A 38 0.44 -6.71 -18.90
N GLY A 39 -0.62 -7.52 -19.01
CA GLY A 39 -1.44 -7.65 -20.23
C GLY A 39 -0.80 -8.69 -21.17
N GLY A 40 -1.59 -9.69 -21.57
CA GLY A 40 -1.19 -10.66 -22.60
C GLY A 40 -1.57 -10.15 -23.99
N GLU A 41 -1.03 -10.80 -25.03
CA GLU A 41 -1.63 -10.69 -26.36
C GLU A 41 -2.95 -11.48 -26.34
N LYS A 42 -4.01 -10.93 -26.95
CA LYS A 42 -5.27 -11.67 -27.13
C LYS A 42 -5.03 -12.69 -28.24
N ASP A 43 -5.30 -13.96 -27.98
CA ASP A 43 -5.01 -15.03 -28.93
C ASP A 43 -6.14 -15.17 -29.98
N THR A 44 -7.34 -14.65 -29.70
CA THR A 44 -8.50 -14.71 -30.61
C THR A 44 -9.43 -13.50 -30.53
N ASP A 45 -10.20 -13.29 -31.60
CA ASP A 45 -11.26 -12.26 -31.69
C ASP A 45 -12.47 -12.53 -30.79
N GLU A 46 -12.53 -13.72 -30.16
CA GLU A 46 -13.62 -14.13 -29.26
C GLU A 46 -13.38 -13.72 -27.79
N GLU A 47 -12.22 -13.13 -27.49
CA GLU A 47 -11.88 -12.67 -26.14
C GLU A 47 -12.56 -11.34 -25.79
N ALA A 48 -13.08 -11.25 -24.56
CA ALA A 48 -13.59 -10.00 -24.02
C ALA A 48 -12.55 -8.88 -24.09
N ASP A 49 -12.99 -7.63 -24.31
CA ASP A 49 -12.09 -6.48 -24.39
C ASP A 49 -11.53 -6.10 -23.03
N THR A 50 -10.50 -6.84 -22.63
CA THR A 50 -9.78 -6.66 -21.37
C THR A 50 -8.34 -6.24 -21.66
N VAL A 51 -7.77 -5.45 -20.75
CA VAL A 51 -6.42 -4.90 -20.89
C VAL A 51 -5.58 -5.07 -19.62
N GLY A 52 -4.26 -5.03 -19.81
CA GLY A 52 -3.28 -4.87 -18.74
C GLY A 52 -2.37 -3.67 -19.00
N CYS A 53 -1.34 -3.52 -18.18
CA CYS A 53 -0.46 -2.36 -18.18
C CYS A 53 0.14 -2.04 -19.57
N CYS A 54 0.66 -3.02 -20.30
CA CYS A 54 1.29 -2.80 -21.61
C CYS A 54 0.28 -2.62 -22.74
N SER A 55 -1.01 -2.91 -22.51
CA SER A 55 -2.08 -2.80 -23.51
C SER A 55 -3.12 -1.74 -23.11
N LEU A 56 -2.74 -0.79 -22.25
CA LEU A 56 -3.58 0.35 -21.92
C LEU A 56 -3.71 1.24 -23.16
N ARG A 57 -4.94 1.61 -23.50
CA ARG A 57 -5.30 2.62 -24.49
C ARG A 57 -5.57 3.97 -23.83
N VAL A 58 -5.56 5.03 -24.63
CA VAL A 58 -5.74 6.42 -24.15
C VAL A 58 -7.07 6.59 -23.41
N GLU A 59 -8.14 5.95 -23.88
CA GLU A 59 -9.48 6.01 -23.27
C GLU A 59 -9.54 5.51 -21.83
N HIS A 60 -8.60 4.66 -21.40
CA HIS A 60 -8.55 4.12 -20.04
C HIS A 60 -7.97 5.09 -19.01
N LEU A 61 -7.44 6.24 -19.45
CA LEU A 61 -6.74 7.20 -18.61
C LEU A 61 -7.41 8.57 -18.64
N THR A 62 -7.73 9.10 -17.47
CA THR A 62 -8.09 10.52 -17.30
C THR A 62 -7.05 11.22 -16.42
N PHE A 63 -6.72 12.46 -16.75
CA PHE A 63 -5.66 13.21 -16.07
C PHE A 63 -6.22 14.46 -15.37
N ASP A 64 -5.95 14.58 -14.07
CA ASP A 64 -6.11 15.84 -13.32
C ASP A 64 -4.74 16.52 -13.24
N THR A 65 -4.54 17.55 -14.06
CA THR A 65 -3.25 18.26 -14.16
C THR A 65 -2.98 19.18 -12.98
N GLU A 66 -4.01 19.65 -12.26
CA GLU A 66 -3.86 20.50 -11.09
C GLU A 66 -3.35 19.69 -9.90
N LYS A 67 -3.91 18.49 -9.70
CA LYS A 67 -3.51 17.58 -8.60
C LYS A 67 -2.36 16.64 -8.95
N GLN A 68 -2.02 16.54 -10.24
CA GLN A 68 -1.10 15.55 -10.79
C GLN A 68 -1.56 14.11 -10.52
N GLU A 69 -2.87 13.87 -10.69
CA GLU A 69 -3.51 12.58 -10.46
C GLU A 69 -3.91 11.93 -11.78
N VAL A 70 -3.77 10.61 -11.83
CA VAL A 70 -4.21 9.79 -12.97
C VAL A 70 -5.36 8.90 -12.49
N THR A 71 -6.49 8.96 -13.19
CA THR A 71 -7.57 8.00 -13.04
C THR A 71 -7.41 6.91 -14.08
N PHE A 72 -7.28 5.68 -13.62
CA PHE A 72 -7.30 4.47 -14.44
C PHE A 72 -8.71 3.88 -14.37
N ASP A 73 -9.32 3.64 -15.52
CA ASP A 73 -10.65 3.03 -15.64
C ASP A 73 -10.69 2.06 -16.83
N PHE A 74 -10.60 0.76 -16.54
CA PHE A 74 -10.60 -0.27 -17.59
C PHE A 74 -11.08 -1.63 -17.06
N LEU A 75 -11.42 -2.53 -17.98
CA LEU A 75 -11.71 -3.93 -17.65
C LEU A 75 -10.43 -4.75 -17.71
N GLY A 76 -10.05 -5.35 -16.59
CA GLY A 76 -8.92 -6.27 -16.49
C GLY A 76 -9.33 -7.71 -16.73
N LYS A 77 -8.45 -8.65 -16.33
CA LYS A 77 -8.73 -10.09 -16.37
C LYS A 77 -10.10 -10.42 -15.76
N ASP A 78 -10.83 -11.35 -16.39
CA ASP A 78 -12.17 -11.78 -15.99
C ASP A 78 -13.22 -10.64 -16.04
N SER A 79 -12.96 -9.60 -16.84
CA SER A 79 -13.79 -8.39 -16.99
C SER A 79 -14.05 -7.65 -15.68
N ILE A 80 -13.13 -7.77 -14.72
CA ILE A 80 -13.21 -7.02 -13.46
C ILE A 80 -12.72 -5.61 -13.71
N ARG A 81 -13.58 -4.63 -13.42
CA ARG A 81 -13.26 -3.20 -13.55
C ARG A 81 -12.16 -2.80 -12.56
N TYR A 82 -11.09 -2.23 -13.07
CA TYR A 82 -10.09 -1.52 -12.30
C TYR A 82 -10.40 -0.02 -12.40
N PHE A 83 -10.85 0.56 -11.28
CA PHE A 83 -11.11 2.00 -11.16
C PHE A 83 -10.27 2.55 -10.02
N ASN A 84 -9.29 3.42 -10.33
CA ASN A 84 -8.41 3.99 -9.31
C ASN A 84 -7.88 5.36 -9.73
N THR A 85 -8.07 6.37 -8.87
CA THR A 85 -7.45 7.69 -9.01
C THR A 85 -6.26 7.77 -8.06
N VAL A 86 -5.06 7.97 -8.63
CA VAL A 86 -3.82 7.90 -7.85
C VAL A 86 -2.85 9.01 -8.25
N LYS A 87 -2.19 9.59 -7.25
CA LYS A 87 -1.04 10.48 -7.43
C LYS A 87 0.22 9.65 -7.63
N VAL A 88 0.73 9.63 -8.86
CA VAL A 88 1.95 8.91 -9.23
C VAL A 88 3.20 9.79 -9.12
N HIS A 89 4.39 9.21 -9.30
CA HIS A 89 5.63 9.96 -9.36
C HIS A 89 5.54 11.08 -10.43
N PRO A 90 6.04 12.31 -10.18
CA PRO A 90 5.86 13.44 -11.10
C PRO A 90 6.35 13.17 -12.54
N GLN A 91 7.49 12.49 -12.67
CA GLN A 91 8.03 12.10 -13.98
C GLN A 91 7.16 11.03 -14.68
N VAL A 92 6.53 10.13 -13.91
CA VAL A 92 5.57 9.15 -14.44
C VAL A 92 4.36 9.89 -14.99
N PHE A 93 3.77 10.80 -14.22
CA PHE A 93 2.63 11.63 -14.65
C PHE A 93 2.93 12.36 -15.97
N LYS A 94 4.08 13.05 -16.03
CA LYS A 94 4.54 13.74 -17.23
C LYS A 94 4.69 12.79 -18.43
N ASN A 95 5.24 11.59 -18.20
CA ASN A 95 5.42 10.59 -19.24
C ASN A 95 4.08 10.08 -19.78
N VAL A 96 3.15 9.64 -18.93
CA VAL A 96 1.84 9.12 -19.41
C VAL A 96 1.02 10.19 -20.12
N VAL A 97 0.98 11.42 -19.62
CA VAL A 97 0.34 12.55 -20.33
C VAL A 97 1.01 12.76 -21.70
N GLY A 98 2.35 12.72 -21.74
CA GLY A 98 3.11 12.86 -22.97
C GLY A 98 2.86 11.72 -23.97
N PHE A 99 2.68 10.49 -23.50
CA PHE A 99 2.42 9.33 -24.33
C PHE A 99 1.03 9.35 -24.97
N CYS A 100 0.04 9.97 -24.33
CA CYS A 100 -1.31 10.12 -24.86
C CYS A 100 -1.48 11.33 -25.79
N LYS A 101 -0.50 12.25 -25.83
CA LYS A 101 -0.64 13.51 -26.57
C LYS A 101 -0.72 13.27 -28.08
N GLY A 102 -1.81 13.72 -28.70
CA GLY A 102 -2.03 13.63 -30.14
C GLY A 102 -2.48 12.24 -30.64
N LYS A 103 -2.78 11.32 -29.71
CA LYS A 103 -3.33 9.99 -30.00
C LYS A 103 -4.86 9.99 -29.90
N LYS A 104 -5.49 9.04 -30.59
CA LYS A 104 -6.93 8.77 -30.49
C LYS A 104 -7.25 7.98 -29.21
N PRO A 105 -8.51 7.97 -28.75
CA PRO A 105 -8.91 7.21 -27.56
C PRO A 105 -8.54 5.71 -27.63
N GLU A 106 -8.61 5.13 -28.83
CA GLU A 106 -8.38 3.70 -29.08
C GLU A 106 -6.89 3.35 -29.27
N ASP A 107 -6.02 4.34 -29.37
CA ASP A 107 -4.59 4.12 -29.57
C ASP A 107 -3.91 3.69 -28.25
N ASP A 108 -2.87 2.87 -28.36
CA ASP A 108 -2.10 2.41 -27.20
C ASP A 108 -1.34 3.56 -26.53
N VAL A 109 -1.41 3.62 -25.20
CA VAL A 109 -0.55 4.47 -24.37
C VAL A 109 0.91 4.08 -24.59
N PHE A 110 1.20 2.78 -24.61
CA PHE A 110 2.55 2.21 -24.73
C PHE A 110 2.83 1.65 -26.14
N ASP A 111 2.87 2.51 -27.14
CA ASP A 111 3.04 2.14 -28.57
C ASP A 111 4.44 1.64 -28.96
N LYS A 112 5.44 1.71 -28.08
CA LYS A 112 6.83 1.28 -28.34
C LYS A 112 7.22 -0.01 -27.64
N ILE A 113 6.36 -0.55 -26.78
CA ILE A 113 6.64 -1.76 -26.01
C ILE A 113 5.44 -2.70 -26.04
N ASN A 114 5.68 -3.97 -25.77
CA ASN A 114 4.66 -4.96 -25.50
C ASN A 114 5.07 -5.81 -24.30
N SER A 115 4.22 -6.75 -23.91
CA SER A 115 4.47 -7.65 -22.79
C SER A 115 5.74 -8.49 -22.98
N ALA A 116 6.04 -8.91 -24.21
CA ALA A 116 7.25 -9.65 -24.54
C ALA A 116 8.51 -8.80 -24.34
N ALA A 117 8.52 -7.56 -24.83
CA ALA A 117 9.62 -6.62 -24.66
C ALA A 117 9.87 -6.29 -23.18
N LEU A 118 8.81 -6.07 -22.40
CA LEU A 118 8.92 -5.81 -20.96
C LEU A 118 9.51 -7.02 -20.22
N ASN A 119 9.03 -8.24 -20.50
CA ASN A 119 9.58 -9.44 -19.87
C ASN A 119 11.02 -9.74 -20.33
N ASN A 120 11.38 -9.44 -21.58
CA ASN A 120 12.76 -9.51 -22.07
C ASN A 120 13.67 -8.56 -21.29
N HIS A 121 13.23 -7.33 -21.04
CA HIS A 121 13.95 -6.37 -20.21
C HIS A 121 14.14 -6.91 -18.78
N LEU A 122 13.07 -7.40 -18.16
CA LEU A 122 13.14 -7.95 -16.79
C LEU A 122 14.11 -9.14 -16.67
N ARG A 123 14.16 -10.02 -17.68
CA ARG A 123 15.10 -11.16 -17.70
C ARG A 123 16.57 -10.75 -17.63
N GLN A 124 16.92 -9.51 -18.00
CA GLN A 124 18.30 -9.01 -17.90
C GLN A 124 18.74 -8.81 -16.45
N PHE A 125 17.82 -8.60 -15.51
CA PHE A 125 18.14 -8.45 -14.08
C PHE A 125 18.31 -9.79 -13.37
N MET A 126 17.55 -10.80 -13.81
CA MET A 126 17.56 -12.14 -13.24
C MET A 126 16.97 -13.14 -14.24
N PRO A 127 17.65 -14.26 -14.53
CA PRO A 127 17.09 -15.34 -15.32
C PRO A 127 15.75 -15.83 -14.75
N GLY A 128 14.73 -15.95 -15.60
CA GLY A 128 13.39 -16.37 -15.19
C GLY A 128 12.50 -15.26 -14.61
N LEU A 129 13.00 -14.03 -14.46
CA LEU A 129 12.18 -12.91 -14.00
C LEU A 129 11.12 -12.52 -15.06
N SER A 130 9.92 -12.24 -14.58
CA SER A 130 8.81 -11.73 -15.38
C SER A 130 7.95 -10.78 -14.57
N ALA A 131 7.08 -10.01 -15.23
CA ALA A 131 6.15 -9.10 -14.57
C ALA A 131 5.22 -9.82 -13.56
N LYS A 132 4.92 -11.11 -13.78
CA LYS A 132 4.11 -11.92 -12.86
C LYS A 132 4.79 -12.06 -11.49
N VAL A 133 6.12 -12.13 -11.46
CA VAL A 133 6.90 -12.30 -10.22
C VAL A 133 6.73 -11.09 -9.28
N PHE A 134 6.59 -9.88 -9.82
CA PHE A 134 6.35 -8.68 -9.01
C PHE A 134 5.08 -8.81 -8.16
N ARG A 135 3.98 -9.29 -8.75
CA ARG A 135 2.71 -9.44 -8.01
C ARG A 135 2.82 -10.44 -6.87
N THR A 136 3.55 -11.54 -7.06
CA THR A 136 3.80 -12.53 -6.00
C THR A 136 4.75 -12.00 -4.94
N TYR A 137 5.86 -11.37 -5.36
CA TYR A 137 6.84 -10.77 -4.46
C TYR A 137 6.17 -9.73 -3.54
N ASN A 138 5.43 -8.79 -4.13
CA ASN A 138 4.81 -7.73 -3.37
C ASN A 138 3.70 -8.25 -2.43
N ALA A 139 2.92 -9.26 -2.84
CA ALA A 139 1.96 -9.90 -1.93
C ALA A 139 2.65 -10.58 -0.72
N SER A 140 3.76 -11.29 -0.95
CA SER A 140 4.51 -11.95 0.11
C SER A 140 5.17 -10.97 1.07
N ILE A 141 5.81 -9.92 0.55
CA ILE A 141 6.46 -8.88 1.37
C ILE A 141 5.44 -8.06 2.15
N THR A 142 4.32 -7.68 1.55
CA THR A 142 3.23 -7.01 2.25
C THR A 142 2.76 -7.84 3.44
N LEU A 143 2.46 -9.13 3.24
CA LEU A 143 2.04 -10.00 4.35
C LEU A 143 3.11 -10.11 5.45
N GLN A 144 4.37 -10.29 5.07
CA GLN A 144 5.47 -10.41 6.01
C GLN A 144 5.63 -9.14 6.86
N ASN A 145 5.56 -7.96 6.24
CA ASN A 145 5.72 -6.68 6.93
C ASN A 145 4.54 -6.40 7.86
N GLU A 146 3.31 -6.74 7.45
CA GLU A 146 2.14 -6.59 8.31
C GLU A 146 2.16 -7.56 9.50
N LEU A 147 2.64 -8.79 9.31
CA LEU A 147 2.87 -9.72 10.43
C LEU A 147 3.91 -9.19 11.41
N PHE A 148 5.02 -8.60 10.94
CA PHE A 148 6.00 -7.98 11.83
C PHE A 148 5.42 -6.80 12.61
N LYS A 149 4.64 -5.92 11.97
CA LYS A 149 3.95 -4.81 12.66
C LYS A 149 2.99 -5.33 13.72
N LEU A 150 2.27 -6.42 13.43
CA LEU A 150 1.39 -7.08 14.40
C LEU A 150 2.17 -7.65 15.58
N ASP A 151 3.28 -8.34 15.34
CA ASP A 151 4.13 -8.89 16.40
C ASP A 151 4.73 -7.80 17.29
N GLU A 152 5.21 -6.69 16.70
CA GLU A 152 5.69 -5.53 17.45
C GLU A 152 4.58 -4.91 18.31
N ALA A 153 3.38 -4.74 17.75
CA ALA A 153 2.23 -4.24 18.48
C ALA A 153 1.85 -5.17 19.65
N LEU A 154 1.88 -6.48 19.44
CA LEU A 154 1.62 -7.48 20.49
C LEU A 154 2.71 -7.49 21.57
N ALA A 155 3.98 -7.35 21.20
CA ALA A 155 5.10 -7.26 22.14
C ALA A 155 5.01 -5.99 23.01
N LEU A 156 4.68 -4.84 22.41
CA LEU A 156 4.44 -3.59 23.14
C LEU A 156 3.27 -3.71 24.13
N ARG A 157 2.21 -4.43 23.75
CA ARG A 157 1.07 -4.73 24.65
C ARG A 157 1.51 -5.57 25.85
N ALA A 158 2.26 -6.64 25.63
CA ALA A 158 2.75 -7.51 26.70
C ALA A 158 3.66 -6.74 27.69
N GLN A 159 4.54 -5.88 27.18
CA GLN A 159 5.41 -5.04 28.02
C GLN A 159 4.62 -3.99 28.83
N LYS A 160 3.61 -3.34 28.24
CA LYS A 160 2.74 -2.39 28.94
C LYS A 160 1.90 -3.07 30.02
N ALA A 161 1.34 -4.25 29.74
CA ALA A 161 0.63 -5.04 30.74
C ALA A 161 1.54 -5.44 31.92
N GLY A 162 2.77 -5.87 31.63
CA GLY A 162 3.76 -6.19 32.68
C GLY A 162 4.18 -5.00 33.54
N LYS A 163 4.31 -3.79 32.95
CA LYS A 163 4.62 -2.56 33.68
C LYS A 163 3.45 -2.04 34.52
N GLY A 164 2.22 -2.11 33.99
CA GLY A 164 1.01 -1.75 34.73
C GLY A 164 0.80 -2.62 35.98
N VAL A 165 1.03 -3.94 35.87
CA VAL A 165 0.96 -4.87 37.02
C VAL A 165 2.05 -4.58 38.06
N LYS A 166 3.26 -4.20 37.64
CA LYS A 166 4.33 -3.83 38.58
C LYS A 166 4.03 -2.52 39.30
N LYS A 167 3.57 -1.49 38.57
CA LYS A 167 3.19 -0.20 39.15
C LYS A 167 2.03 -0.33 40.14
N ALA A 168 0.98 -1.06 39.77
CA ALA A 168 -0.15 -1.32 40.67
C ALA A 168 0.28 -2.09 41.93
N LYS A 169 1.19 -3.06 41.82
CA LYS A 169 1.75 -3.76 42.99
C LYS A 169 2.61 -2.87 43.87
N GLU A 170 3.23 -1.84 43.33
CA GLU A 170 4.09 -0.90 44.06
C GLU A 170 3.26 0.18 44.77
N GLU A 171 2.20 0.67 44.12
CA GLU A 171 1.22 1.61 44.68
C GLU A 171 0.42 0.97 45.81
N VAL A 172 -0.11 -0.25 45.63
CA VAL A 172 -0.79 -1.01 46.70
C VAL A 172 0.13 -1.26 47.90
N LYS A 173 1.44 -1.44 47.67
CA LYS A 173 2.44 -1.64 48.73
C LYS A 173 2.85 -0.33 49.43
N ALA A 174 2.69 0.81 48.77
CA ALA A 174 2.89 2.14 49.37
C ALA A 174 1.67 2.54 50.22
N GLU A 175 0.46 2.22 49.78
CA GLU A 175 -0.80 2.51 50.49
C GLU A 175 -0.97 1.63 51.74
N THR A 176 -0.65 0.33 51.67
CA THR A 176 -0.65 -0.54 52.87
C THR A 176 0.43 -0.17 53.91
N LYS A 177 1.38 0.70 53.57
CA LYS A 177 2.33 1.30 54.53
C LYS A 177 1.85 2.63 55.10
N ALA A 178 0.87 3.29 54.47
CA ALA A 178 0.34 4.58 54.90
C ALA A 178 -0.89 4.43 55.82
N GLU A 179 -1.60 3.30 55.78
CA GLU A 179 -2.78 3.02 56.62
C GLU A 179 -2.46 2.57 58.06
N SER A 180 -1.37 3.06 58.65
CA SER A 180 -1.13 2.95 60.10
C SER A 180 -1.49 4.23 60.87
N SER A 181 -2.40 5.07 60.37
CA SER A 181 -3.02 6.13 61.18
C SER A 181 -4.37 6.63 60.64
N SER A 182 -5.43 6.30 61.40
CA SER A 182 -6.71 7.02 61.61
C SER A 182 -7.63 7.38 60.43
N GLY A 183 -8.79 6.71 60.37
CA GLY A 183 -10.12 7.31 60.61
C GLY A 183 -10.83 8.08 59.48
N GLU A 184 -11.91 7.46 58.97
CA GLU A 184 -13.16 8.04 58.43
C GLU A 184 -13.10 8.93 57.17
N ASP A 185 -13.19 8.32 55.96
CA ASP A 185 -13.88 8.83 54.75
C ASP A 185 -13.76 7.83 53.56
N GLU A 186 -14.18 6.57 53.74
CA GLU A 186 -14.03 5.52 52.70
C GLU A 186 -14.81 5.72 51.37
N PRO A 187 -16.05 6.23 51.32
CA PRO A 187 -16.86 6.14 50.09
C PRO A 187 -16.46 7.16 49.01
N LEU A 188 -15.90 8.31 49.38
CA LEU A 188 -15.56 9.39 48.43
C LEU A 188 -14.22 9.16 47.71
N VAL A 189 -13.30 8.44 48.36
CA VAL A 189 -11.98 8.07 47.80
C VAL A 189 -12.16 6.96 46.77
N ALA A 190 -12.94 5.92 47.10
CA ALA A 190 -13.26 4.82 46.18
C ALA A 190 -13.94 5.30 44.89
N LEU A 191 -14.90 6.24 44.98
CA LEU A 191 -15.60 6.80 43.80
C LEU A 191 -14.67 7.63 42.89
N LYS A 192 -13.71 8.36 43.46
CA LYS A 192 -12.71 9.12 42.69
C LYS A 192 -11.70 8.22 42.00
N GLU A 193 -11.38 7.09 42.62
CA GLU A 193 -10.43 6.12 42.09
C GLU A 193 -11.05 5.29 40.97
N GLU A 194 -12.29 4.84 41.13
CA GLU A 194 -13.07 4.16 40.08
C GLU A 194 -13.27 5.04 38.84
N SER A 195 -13.55 6.33 39.04
CA SER A 195 -13.71 7.27 37.93
C SER A 195 -12.40 7.58 37.20
N ARG A 196 -11.26 7.59 37.91
CA ARG A 196 -9.92 7.75 37.30
C ARG A 196 -9.52 6.51 36.50
N VAL A 197 -9.76 5.31 37.04
CA VAL A 197 -9.51 4.03 36.35
C VAL A 197 -10.39 3.89 35.11
N LYS A 198 -11.66 4.34 35.18
CA LYS A 198 -12.56 4.33 34.03
C LYS A 198 -12.11 5.28 32.92
N ALA A 199 -11.63 6.48 33.28
CA ALA A 199 -11.10 7.44 32.31
C ALA A 199 -9.82 6.94 31.61
N GLU A 200 -8.89 6.33 32.35
CA GLU A 200 -7.67 5.73 31.77
C GLU A 200 -7.99 4.55 30.84
N LYS A 201 -9.01 3.75 31.20
CA LYS A 201 -9.49 2.63 30.36
C LYS A 201 -10.14 3.13 29.06
N ASP A 202 -11.00 4.14 29.15
CA ASP A 202 -11.66 4.73 27.97
C ASP A 202 -10.65 5.39 27.01
N GLU A 203 -9.61 6.04 27.54
CA GLU A 203 -8.53 6.60 26.71
C GLU A 203 -7.68 5.51 26.05
N SER A 204 -7.37 4.43 26.77
CA SER A 204 -6.70 3.26 26.23
C SER A 204 -7.52 2.57 25.14
N ASP A 205 -8.85 2.46 25.33
CA ASP A 205 -9.75 1.84 24.37
C ASP A 205 -9.94 2.70 23.11
N ARG A 206 -9.96 4.04 23.22
CA ARG A 206 -9.94 4.93 22.04
C ARG A 206 -8.64 4.81 21.25
N ARG A 207 -7.47 4.81 21.91
CA ARG A 207 -6.18 4.62 21.22
C ARG A 207 -6.10 3.25 20.55
N ARG A 208 -6.68 2.22 21.16
CA ARG A 208 -6.82 0.87 20.58
C ARG A 208 -7.69 0.87 19.33
N GLU A 209 -8.80 1.61 19.34
CA GLU A 209 -9.70 1.73 18.19
C GLU A 209 -9.02 2.48 17.03
N GLU A 210 -8.18 3.48 17.32
CA GLU A 210 -7.36 4.18 16.32
C GLU A 210 -6.24 3.31 15.71
N GLU A 211 -5.56 2.48 16.51
CA GLU A 211 -4.56 1.52 16.01
C GLU A 211 -5.19 0.38 15.20
N LEU A 212 -6.36 -0.12 15.59
CA LEU A 212 -7.10 -1.13 14.82
C LEU A 212 -7.62 -0.56 13.50
N LYS A 213 -8.06 0.71 13.48
CA LYS A 213 -8.41 1.42 12.24
C LYS A 213 -7.22 1.57 11.30
N LYS A 214 -5.98 1.65 11.79
CA LYS A 214 -4.77 1.65 10.94
C LYS A 214 -4.52 0.31 10.23
N ILE A 215 -5.08 -0.79 10.72
CA ILE A 215 -4.92 -2.14 10.15
C ILE A 215 -6.14 -2.52 9.30
N SER A 216 -7.27 -1.80 9.41
CA SER A 216 -8.43 -2.07 8.57
C SER A 216 -8.24 -1.48 7.17
N CYS A 217 -8.18 -2.35 6.16
CA CYS A 217 -8.29 -1.99 4.75
C CYS A 217 -9.64 -2.48 4.25
N ASP A 218 -10.44 -1.61 3.62
CA ASP A 218 -11.60 -2.07 2.86
C ASP A 218 -11.12 -2.72 1.56
N VAL A 219 -11.19 -4.05 1.50
CA VAL A 219 -10.77 -4.83 0.32
C VAL A 219 -11.64 -4.60 -0.92
N SER A 220 -12.81 -3.97 -0.75
CA SER A 220 -13.66 -3.56 -1.87
C SER A 220 -13.25 -2.21 -2.47
N ASN A 221 -12.49 -1.40 -1.73
CA ASN A 221 -11.93 -0.14 -2.18
C ASN A 221 -10.52 -0.36 -2.76
N VAL A 222 -10.42 -0.33 -4.09
CA VAL A 222 -9.14 -0.53 -4.82
C VAL A 222 -8.09 0.53 -4.43
N GLY A 223 -8.51 1.77 -4.17
CA GLY A 223 -7.61 2.84 -3.77
C GLY A 223 -6.97 2.57 -2.41
N GLU A 224 -7.77 2.19 -1.41
CA GLU A 224 -7.28 1.79 -0.09
C GLU A 224 -6.37 0.56 -0.17
N LEU A 225 -6.73 -0.42 -1.00
CA LEU A 225 -5.93 -1.63 -1.18
C LEU A 225 -4.56 -1.31 -1.81
N VAL A 226 -4.52 -0.42 -2.81
CA VAL A 226 -3.27 0.04 -3.43
C VAL A 226 -2.45 0.87 -2.45
N GLN A 227 -3.09 1.70 -1.62
CA GLN A 227 -2.40 2.50 -0.61
C GLN A 227 -1.78 1.62 0.47
N PHE A 228 -2.57 0.69 1.03
CA PHE A 228 -2.10 -0.33 1.97
C PHE A 228 -0.92 -1.13 1.41
N TYR A 229 -1.03 -1.56 0.15
CA TYR A 229 0.04 -2.25 -0.55
C TYR A 229 1.31 -1.40 -0.67
N ASN A 230 1.19 -0.11 -0.99
CA ASN A 230 2.34 0.78 -1.11
C ASN A 230 3.00 1.08 0.24
N ASP A 231 2.20 1.27 1.29
CA ASP A 231 2.68 1.53 2.65
C ASP A 231 3.35 0.30 3.27
N ALA A 232 2.94 -0.91 2.88
CA ALA A 232 3.58 -2.14 3.31
C ALA A 232 4.87 -2.46 2.55
N ASN A 233 5.09 -1.90 1.35
CA ASN A 233 6.24 -2.20 0.49
C ASN A 233 7.33 -1.11 0.46
N ARG A 234 7.18 -0.06 1.28
CA ARG A 234 8.15 1.03 1.52
C ARG A 234 8.80 0.90 2.89
#